data_AF-A0A944GJ29-F1
#
_entry.id   AF-A0A944GJ29-F1
#
_cell.length_a   1.000
_cell.length_b   1.000
_cell.length_c   1.000
_cell.angle_alpha   90.00
_cell.angle_beta   90.00
_cell.angle_gamma   90.00
#
_symmetry.space_group_name_H-M   'P 1'
#
loop_
_entity.id
_entity.type
_entity.pdbx_description
1 polymer ?
#
loop_
_entity_poly.entity_id
_entity_poly.type
_entity_poly.pdbx_seq_one_letter_code
_entity_poly.pdbx_strand_id
1 'polypeptide(L)'
;SGNDTTGVKDPKLFRKYYFKGSGFTSATGPIGQAENFWGRTEAITDAKDGEGRWLYSNGAPYVLTTYAEVLFDLAEVQFKYGSKADAFETWKKAIAADMEFSAKYIQKESLVTVGGKVYHQGDKVDQATFKAMAQEYLNGPFVAGLPMSEFSLSHIMMQKYIALFPWGASEVWVDLRKYHFDIAYTGDVPSFGNGWDKTLINQKRDDDASKVYKGFYLAPANVQSRRSAYNELNNGSPCYRLRPRYNSEYMWNLNNLKALKPIPGDADDYQCSIPWFAYPGDMPK
;
A
#
# COMPACT_ATOMS: atom_id res chain seq x y z
N SER A 1 -0.35 -24.62 16.66
CA SER A 1 -0.98 -23.65 17.57
C SER A 1 -0.60 -24.07 18.97
N GLY A 2 0.34 -23.36 19.59
CA GLY A 2 0.55 -23.53 21.02
C GLY A 2 -0.62 -22.90 21.75
N ASN A 3 -1.20 -23.63 22.70
CA ASN A 3 -2.23 -23.17 23.62
C ASN A 3 -1.65 -22.10 24.55
N ASP A 4 -1.48 -20.88 24.06
CA ASP A 4 -1.34 -19.74 24.96
C ASP A 4 -2.75 -19.34 25.42
N THR A 5 -3.11 -19.83 26.59
CA THR A 5 -4.35 -19.53 27.32
C THR A 5 -4.19 -18.32 28.25
N THR A 6 -3.02 -17.69 28.29
CA THR A 6 -2.67 -16.66 29.29
C THR A 6 -2.84 -15.23 28.77
N GLY A 7 -3.00 -15.05 27.46
CA GLY A 7 -3.22 -13.73 26.85
C GLY A 7 -2.01 -12.80 26.87
N VAL A 8 -0.85 -13.26 27.34
CA VAL A 8 0.41 -12.50 27.36
C VAL A 8 1.40 -13.18 26.42
N LYS A 9 1.55 -12.62 25.21
CA LYS A 9 2.44 -13.18 24.19
C LYS A 9 3.79 -12.50 24.25
N ASP A 10 4.84 -13.28 24.53
CA ASP A 10 6.23 -12.84 24.36
C ASP A 10 6.39 -12.20 22.96
N PRO A 11 6.89 -10.95 22.84
CA PRO A 11 7.16 -10.28 21.58
C PRO A 11 7.95 -11.16 20.57
N LYS A 12 8.84 -12.03 21.09
CA LYS A 12 9.66 -12.94 20.28
C LYS A 12 8.86 -14.09 19.66
N LEU A 13 7.66 -14.40 20.18
CA LEU A 13 6.76 -15.37 19.57
C LEU A 13 6.09 -14.82 18.30
N PHE A 14 5.91 -13.50 18.16
CA PHE A 14 5.42 -12.91 16.91
C PHE A 14 6.37 -13.10 15.74
N ARG A 15 7.68 -13.15 16.01
CA ARG A 15 8.71 -13.48 15.00
C ARG A 15 8.64 -14.94 14.52
N LYS A 16 7.89 -15.80 15.23
CA LYS A 16 7.69 -17.22 14.92
C LYS A 16 6.30 -17.54 14.36
N TYR A 17 5.35 -16.60 14.40
CA TYR A 17 4.02 -16.84 13.85
C TYR A 17 4.06 -16.75 12.33
N TYR A 18 3.77 -17.86 11.67
CA TYR A 18 3.44 -17.90 10.25
C TYR A 18 1.96 -17.53 10.10
N PHE A 19 1.68 -16.46 9.34
CA PHE A 19 0.31 -16.17 8.94
C PHE A 19 -0.23 -17.31 8.10
N LYS A 20 -1.28 -17.96 8.58
CA LYS A 20 -1.95 -19.05 7.86
C LYS A 20 -2.84 -18.43 6.79
N GLY A 21 -2.38 -18.47 5.55
CA GLY A 21 -3.17 -18.20 4.35
C GLY A 21 -2.68 -19.14 3.25
N SER A 22 -3.60 -19.64 2.41
CA SER A 22 -3.17 -20.30 1.18
C SER A 22 -2.71 -19.24 0.17
N GLY A 23 -1.92 -19.64 -0.84
CA GLY A 23 -1.25 -18.72 -1.77
C GLY A 23 -2.16 -17.89 -2.69
N PHE A 24 -3.48 -17.93 -2.52
CA PHE A 24 -4.46 -17.23 -3.35
C PHE A 24 -5.75 -17.05 -2.55
N THR A 25 -6.23 -15.80 -2.37
CA THR A 25 -7.58 -15.28 -1.97
C THR A 25 -8.53 -16.12 -1.08
N SER A 26 -8.09 -17.27 -0.57
CA SER A 26 -8.88 -18.28 0.10
C SER A 26 -8.58 -18.21 1.58
N ALA A 27 -9.64 -18.04 2.35
CA ALA A 27 -9.59 -18.08 3.81
C ALA A 27 -9.16 -19.46 4.34
N THR A 28 -9.15 -20.51 3.50
CA THR A 28 -8.91 -21.91 3.89
C THR A 28 -7.59 -22.41 3.32
N GLY A 29 -6.77 -23.04 4.17
CA GLY A 29 -5.55 -23.76 3.77
C GLY A 29 -5.47 -25.14 4.44
N PRO A 30 -4.39 -25.92 4.17
CA PRO A 30 -4.23 -27.29 4.68
C PRO A 30 -4.25 -27.40 6.22
N ILE A 31 -4.07 -26.28 6.93
CA ILE A 31 -3.96 -26.19 8.40
C ILE A 31 -5.16 -25.43 9.00
N GLY A 32 -6.24 -25.22 8.24
CA GLY A 32 -7.50 -24.60 8.68
C GLY A 32 -7.82 -23.27 8.02
N GLN A 33 -8.83 -22.59 8.58
CA GLN A 33 -9.35 -21.30 8.09
C GLN A 33 -8.81 -20.13 8.93
N ALA A 34 -8.40 -19.04 8.27
CA ALA A 34 -8.07 -17.79 8.94
C ALA A 34 -9.32 -17.09 9.46
N GLU A 35 -9.25 -16.54 10.67
CA GLU A 35 -10.31 -15.70 11.24
C GLU A 35 -10.39 -14.37 10.46
N ASN A 36 -11.61 -13.83 10.32
CA ASN A 36 -11.80 -12.49 9.79
C ASN A 36 -11.42 -11.41 10.83
N PHE A 37 -11.59 -10.12 10.47
CA PHE A 37 -11.25 -8.99 11.35
C PHE A 37 -12.03 -8.97 12.68
N TRP A 38 -13.15 -9.68 12.80
CA TRP A 38 -13.96 -9.78 14.02
C TRP A 38 -13.74 -11.07 14.81
N GLY A 39 -12.79 -11.92 14.39
CA GLY A 39 -12.37 -13.10 15.15
C GLY A 39 -13.16 -14.38 14.84
N ARG A 40 -13.90 -14.45 13.72
CA ARG A 40 -14.71 -15.62 13.37
C ARG A 40 -14.33 -16.26 12.04
N THR A 41 -14.72 -17.52 11.89
CA THR A 41 -14.58 -18.35 10.67
C THR A 41 -15.94 -18.75 10.09
N GLU A 42 -17.04 -18.21 10.62
CA GLU A 42 -18.42 -18.66 10.36
C GLU A 42 -19.39 -17.47 10.20
N ALA A 43 -20.69 -17.74 10.04
CA ALA A 43 -21.73 -16.73 9.83
C ALA A 43 -21.85 -15.72 10.99
N ILE A 44 -22.43 -14.55 10.70
CA ILE A 44 -22.51 -13.39 11.60
C ILE A 44 -23.47 -13.66 12.77
N THR A 45 -23.03 -13.46 14.01
CA THR A 45 -23.90 -13.37 15.20
C THR A 45 -23.25 -12.50 16.29
N ASP A 46 -24.02 -11.65 16.97
CA ASP A 46 -23.52 -10.74 18.03
C ASP A 46 -22.75 -11.47 19.16
N ALA A 47 -23.14 -12.70 19.49
CA ALA A 47 -22.48 -13.48 20.53
C ALA A 47 -21.04 -13.91 20.18
N LYS A 48 -20.66 -13.87 18.90
CA LYS A 48 -19.38 -14.39 18.38
C LYS A 48 -18.46 -13.27 17.88
N ASP A 49 -19.02 -12.13 17.48
CA ASP A 49 -18.26 -11.01 16.94
C ASP A 49 -17.65 -10.18 18.08
N GLY A 50 -16.38 -9.84 17.97
CA GLY A 50 -15.76 -8.84 18.83
C GLY A 50 -15.98 -7.43 18.34
N GLU A 51 -15.38 -6.46 19.00
CA GLU A 51 -15.36 -5.06 18.54
C GLU A 51 -14.51 -4.84 17.27
N GLY A 52 -13.91 -5.89 16.70
CA GLY A 52 -13.01 -5.85 15.54
C GLY A 52 -11.52 -5.72 15.90
N ARG A 53 -10.68 -5.51 14.90
CA ARG A 53 -9.20 -5.42 15.02
C ARG A 53 -8.73 -4.08 14.46
N TRP A 54 -7.82 -3.41 15.16
CA TRP A 54 -7.19 -2.17 14.72
C TRP A 54 -8.15 -1.17 14.04
N LEU A 55 -7.87 -0.76 12.79
CA LEU A 55 -8.71 0.16 11.99
C LEU A 55 -10.01 -0.47 11.45
N TYR A 56 -10.26 -1.75 11.71
CA TYR A 56 -11.51 -2.46 11.41
C TYR A 56 -12.34 -2.70 12.68
N SER A 57 -12.09 -1.91 13.73
CA SER A 57 -12.89 -1.93 14.94
C SER A 57 -14.09 -1.00 14.85
N ASN A 58 -15.15 -1.29 15.60
CA ASN A 58 -16.40 -0.53 15.59
C ASN A 58 -16.21 0.96 15.96
N GLY A 59 -15.18 1.28 16.76
CA GLY A 59 -14.79 2.63 17.15
C GLY A 59 -13.60 3.21 16.38
N ALA A 60 -13.13 2.54 15.33
CA ALA A 60 -12.00 3.03 14.54
C ALA A 60 -12.37 4.34 13.81
N PRO A 61 -11.43 5.29 13.69
CA PRO A 61 -11.65 6.48 12.90
C PRO A 61 -11.68 6.13 11.41
N TYR A 62 -12.42 6.93 10.64
CA TYR A 62 -12.19 6.98 9.21
C TYR A 62 -10.94 7.82 8.93
N VAL A 63 -9.87 7.16 8.47
CA VAL A 63 -8.57 7.82 8.26
C VAL A 63 -8.61 8.57 6.93
N LEU A 64 -8.52 9.90 6.99
CA LEU A 64 -8.38 10.75 5.82
C LEU A 64 -6.92 11.04 5.49
N THR A 65 -6.12 11.31 6.51
CA THR A 65 -4.68 11.52 6.44
C THR A 65 -4.05 11.26 7.80
N THR A 66 -2.73 11.08 7.86
CA THR A 66 -1.98 10.94 9.10
C THR A 66 -0.83 11.92 9.20
N TYR A 67 -0.36 12.17 10.43
CA TYR A 67 0.84 12.96 10.63
C TYR A 67 2.07 12.33 9.96
N ALA A 68 2.17 11.00 9.97
CA ALA A 68 3.25 10.26 9.32
C ALA A 68 3.27 10.49 7.80
N GLU A 69 2.11 10.40 7.15
CA GLU A 69 1.96 10.68 5.71
C GLU A 69 2.49 12.07 5.35
N VAL A 70 2.06 13.11 6.07
CA VAL A 70 2.51 14.49 5.82
C VAL A 70 4.02 14.64 6.03
N LEU A 71 4.60 13.93 7.01
CA LEU A 71 6.05 13.92 7.19
C LEU A 71 6.78 13.18 6.05
N PHE A 72 6.21 12.09 5.52
CA PHE A 72 6.77 11.44 4.34
C PHE A 72 6.71 12.34 3.11
N ASP A 73 5.63 13.10 2.91
CA ASP A 73 5.54 14.11 1.85
C ASP A 73 6.62 15.20 2.01
N LEU A 74 6.81 15.68 3.24
CA LEU A 74 7.87 16.65 3.53
C LEU A 74 9.26 16.07 3.25
N ALA A 75 9.51 14.82 3.65
CA ALA A 75 10.78 14.14 3.38
C ALA A 75 10.99 13.95 1.87
N GLU A 76 9.95 13.58 1.11
CA GLU A 76 9.99 13.48 -0.37
C GLU A 76 10.40 14.82 -0.98
N VAL A 77 9.75 15.91 -0.56
CA VAL A 77 10.02 17.26 -1.06
C VAL A 77 11.45 17.69 -0.73
N GLN A 78 11.89 17.53 0.52
CA GLN A 78 13.25 17.87 0.94
C GLN A 78 14.30 17.07 0.15
N PHE A 79 14.06 15.78 -0.10
CA PHE A 79 14.95 14.95 -0.88
C PHE A 79 15.07 15.45 -2.32
N LYS A 80 13.94 15.76 -2.96
CA LYS A 80 13.88 16.29 -4.33
C LYS A 80 14.46 17.70 -4.45
N TYR A 81 14.35 18.51 -3.40
CA TYR A 81 14.92 19.85 -3.35
C TYR A 81 16.45 19.86 -3.14
N GLY A 82 17.05 18.72 -2.78
CA GLY A 82 18.49 18.58 -2.55
C GLY A 82 18.89 18.67 -1.06
N SER A 83 17.94 18.86 -0.15
CA SER A 83 18.17 18.87 1.30
C SER A 83 18.18 17.44 1.87
N LYS A 84 19.12 16.60 1.41
CA LYS A 84 19.17 15.17 1.76
C LYS A 84 19.30 14.90 3.26
N ALA A 85 20.03 15.73 4.00
CA ALA A 85 20.19 15.60 5.44
C ALA A 85 18.87 15.86 6.19
N ASP A 86 18.14 16.91 5.83
CA ASP A 86 16.83 17.21 6.43
C ASP A 86 15.81 16.13 6.08
N ALA A 87 15.80 15.67 4.83
CA ALA A 87 14.95 14.56 4.40
C ALA A 87 15.19 13.29 5.22
N PHE A 88 16.45 13.01 5.59
CA PHE A 88 16.82 11.84 6.37
C PHE A 88 16.27 11.90 7.80
N GLU A 89 16.35 13.06 8.44
CA GLU A 89 15.80 13.26 9.79
C GLU A 89 14.26 13.30 9.78
N THR A 90 13.66 13.96 8.79
CA THR A 90 12.20 13.97 8.62
C THR A 90 11.67 12.56 8.35
N TRP A 91 12.38 11.75 7.56
CA TRP A 91 12.02 10.37 7.29
C TRP A 91 12.03 9.49 8.55
N LYS A 92 13.06 9.59 9.41
CA LYS A 92 13.08 8.90 10.71
C LYS A 92 11.90 9.30 11.57
N LYS A 93 11.59 10.60 11.59
CA LYS A 93 10.43 11.14 12.32
C LYS A 93 9.10 10.63 11.77
N ALA A 94 8.98 10.50 10.45
CA ALA A 94 7.79 9.96 9.80
C ALA A 94 7.53 8.50 10.21
N ILE A 95 8.59 7.67 10.25
CA ILE A 95 8.48 6.29 10.72
C ILE A 95 8.06 6.25 12.20
N ALA A 96 8.66 7.09 13.05
CA ALA A 96 8.27 7.16 14.45
C ALA A 96 6.78 7.56 14.62
N ALA A 97 6.32 8.53 13.85
CA ALA A 97 4.90 8.93 13.83
C ALA A 97 3.97 7.81 13.34
N ASP A 98 4.40 7.01 12.37
CA ASP A 98 3.62 5.84 11.90
C ASP A 98 3.51 4.76 12.98
N MET A 99 4.59 4.50 13.72
CA MET A 99 4.57 3.58 14.87
C MET A 99 3.60 4.06 15.95
N GLU A 100 3.56 5.37 16.24
CA GLU A 100 2.62 5.95 17.18
C GLU A 100 1.17 5.82 16.72
N PHE A 101 0.90 6.12 15.44
CA PHE A 101 -0.42 5.96 14.82
C PHE A 101 -0.89 4.51 14.88
N SER A 102 -0.03 3.57 14.47
CA SER A 102 -0.31 2.14 14.49
C SER A 102 -0.66 1.66 15.89
N ALA A 103 0.12 2.07 16.91
CA ALA A 103 -0.11 1.70 18.29
C ALA A 103 -1.45 2.23 18.85
N LYS A 104 -1.86 3.44 18.44
CA LYS A 104 -3.01 4.14 19.02
C LYS A 104 -4.33 3.37 18.90
N TYR A 105 -4.54 2.65 17.80
CA TYR A 105 -5.82 2.00 17.48
C TYR A 105 -5.83 0.50 17.76
N ILE A 106 -4.74 -0.06 18.31
CA ILE A 106 -4.68 -1.47 18.73
C ILE A 106 -5.76 -1.73 19.77
N GLN A 107 -6.59 -2.72 19.48
CA GLN A 107 -7.64 -3.25 20.35
C GLN A 107 -7.07 -4.36 21.22
N LYS A 108 -7.34 -4.35 22.52
CA LYS A 108 -6.88 -5.40 23.42
C LYS A 108 -7.52 -6.75 23.07
N GLU A 109 -6.75 -7.84 23.07
CA GLU A 109 -7.31 -9.19 22.87
C GLU A 109 -8.34 -9.52 23.96
N SER A 110 -9.46 -10.09 23.53
CA SER A 110 -10.48 -10.70 24.39
C SER A 110 -10.82 -12.10 23.86
N LEU A 111 -11.07 -13.03 24.76
CA LEU A 111 -11.42 -14.41 24.43
C LEU A 111 -12.87 -14.67 24.84
N VAL A 112 -13.69 -15.06 23.88
CA VAL A 112 -15.10 -15.41 24.12
C VAL A 112 -15.30 -16.88 23.78
N THR A 113 -16.00 -17.62 24.65
CA THR A 113 -16.35 -19.02 24.39
C THR A 113 -17.84 -19.14 24.11
N VAL A 114 -18.20 -19.60 22.91
CA VAL A 114 -19.60 -19.83 22.50
C VAL A 114 -19.74 -21.27 22.04
N GLY A 115 -20.64 -22.03 22.67
CA GLY A 115 -20.87 -23.45 22.33
C GLY A 115 -19.61 -24.31 22.44
N GLY A 116 -18.70 -24.00 23.38
CA GLY A 116 -17.44 -24.72 23.59
C GLY A 116 -16.29 -24.35 22.63
N LYS A 117 -16.51 -23.43 21.69
CA LYS A 117 -15.47 -22.90 20.80
C LYS A 117 -14.97 -21.54 21.28
N VAL A 118 -13.65 -21.34 21.28
CA VAL A 118 -12.99 -20.07 21.64
C VAL A 118 -12.86 -19.19 20.40
N TYR A 119 -13.24 -17.92 20.53
CA TYR A 119 -13.11 -16.88 19.52
C TYR A 119 -12.14 -15.82 20.01
N HIS A 120 -11.21 -15.41 19.15
CA HIS A 120 -10.21 -14.42 19.47
C HIS A 120 -10.59 -13.05 18.92
N GLN A 121 -11.02 -12.16 19.81
CA GLN A 121 -11.47 -10.81 19.48
C GLN A 121 -10.36 -9.80 19.80
N GLY A 122 -10.35 -8.63 19.13
CA GLY A 122 -9.28 -7.63 19.32
C GLY A 122 -7.92 -8.08 18.77
N ASP A 123 -6.92 -7.21 18.79
CA ASP A 123 -5.59 -7.49 18.25
C ASP A 123 -4.79 -8.47 19.11
N LYS A 124 -4.04 -9.34 18.45
CA LYS A 124 -3.23 -10.37 19.12
C LYS A 124 -2.04 -9.81 19.89
N VAL A 125 -1.71 -8.55 19.65
CA VAL A 125 -0.60 -7.79 20.24
C VAL A 125 -1.20 -6.62 21.01
N ASP A 126 -0.75 -6.39 22.23
CA ASP A 126 -1.15 -5.21 22.99
C ASP A 126 -0.29 -3.98 22.63
N GLN A 127 -0.75 -2.80 23.04
CA GLN A 127 -0.07 -1.54 22.74
C GLN A 127 1.35 -1.44 23.33
N ALA A 128 1.58 -1.97 24.54
CA ALA A 128 2.88 -1.88 25.19
C ALA A 128 3.91 -2.79 24.48
N THR A 129 3.49 -4.00 24.14
CA THR A 129 4.27 -4.96 23.36
C THR A 129 4.60 -4.41 21.97
N PHE A 130 3.61 -3.83 21.28
CA PHE A 130 3.85 -3.17 19.99
C PHE A 130 4.87 -2.03 20.11
N LYS A 131 4.70 -1.12 21.08
CA LYS A 131 5.61 0.00 21.30
C LYS A 131 7.05 -0.44 21.60
N ALA A 132 7.23 -1.53 22.36
CA ALA A 132 8.55 -2.09 22.60
C ALA A 132 9.21 -2.60 21.30
N MET A 133 8.46 -3.30 20.45
CA MET A 133 8.97 -3.76 19.14
C MET A 133 9.23 -2.60 18.18
N ALA A 134 8.35 -1.59 18.17
CA ALA A 134 8.53 -0.37 17.40
C ALA A 134 9.82 0.36 17.81
N GLN A 135 10.12 0.46 19.11
CA GLN A 135 11.36 1.08 19.57
C GLN A 135 12.60 0.30 19.16
N GLU A 136 12.55 -1.04 19.18
CA GLU A 136 13.64 -1.88 18.65
C GLU A 136 13.87 -1.64 17.16
N TYR A 137 12.79 -1.52 16.37
CA TYR A 137 12.86 -1.23 14.95
C TYR A 137 13.43 0.18 14.67
N LEU A 138 12.93 1.20 15.37
CA LEU A 138 13.41 2.58 15.25
C LEU A 138 14.90 2.71 15.59
N ASN A 139 15.37 1.97 16.60
CA ASN A 139 16.78 1.93 16.99
C ASN A 139 17.62 0.94 16.15
N GLY A 140 16.98 0.21 15.24
CA GLY A 140 17.57 -0.86 14.46
C GLY A 140 18.42 -0.36 13.27
N PRO A 141 19.07 -1.30 12.56
CA PRO A 141 19.97 -0.98 11.45
C PRO A 141 19.25 -0.37 10.23
N PHE A 142 17.92 -0.51 10.15
CA PHE A 142 17.13 -0.05 9.02
C PHE A 142 16.51 1.33 9.20
N VAL A 143 16.65 1.96 10.38
CA VAL A 143 16.15 3.31 10.66
C VAL A 143 17.25 4.18 11.27
N ALA A 144 17.53 4.04 12.58
CA ALA A 144 18.60 4.81 13.22
C ALA A 144 20.00 4.45 12.70
N GLY A 145 20.24 3.16 12.42
CA GLY A 145 21.53 2.67 11.95
C GLY A 145 21.76 2.77 10.43
N LEU A 146 20.78 3.27 9.66
CA LEU A 146 20.92 3.38 8.21
C LEU A 146 21.99 4.44 7.87
N PRO A 147 23.03 4.14 7.09
CA PRO A 147 24.00 5.15 6.69
C PRO A 147 23.36 6.18 5.75
N MET A 148 23.63 7.47 5.97
CA MET A 148 23.13 8.55 5.08
C MET A 148 23.63 8.40 3.62
N SER A 149 24.77 7.73 3.40
CA SER A 149 25.27 7.36 2.08
C SER A 149 24.35 6.39 1.34
N GLU A 150 23.66 5.51 2.05
CA GLU A 150 22.72 4.52 1.51
C GLU A 150 21.29 5.06 1.41
N PHE A 151 20.98 6.12 2.18
CA PHE A 151 19.67 6.76 2.15
C PHE A 151 19.29 7.24 0.74
N SER A 152 18.07 6.91 0.32
CA SER A 152 17.56 7.16 -1.02
C SER A 152 16.06 7.43 -0.98
N LEU A 153 15.52 7.97 -2.08
CA LEU A 153 14.09 8.20 -2.23
C LEU A 153 13.25 6.93 -2.05
N SER A 154 13.79 5.75 -2.39
CA SER A 154 13.13 4.47 -2.15
C SER A 154 12.86 4.22 -0.67
N HIS A 155 13.77 4.64 0.22
CA HIS A 155 13.56 4.50 1.67
C HIS A 155 12.35 5.32 2.14
N ILE A 156 12.16 6.51 1.58
CA ILE A 156 11.02 7.40 1.89
C ILE A 156 9.73 6.78 1.37
N MET A 157 9.66 6.53 0.05
CA MET A 157 8.41 6.15 -0.59
C MET A 157 7.95 4.73 -0.24
N MET A 158 8.87 3.79 0.03
CA MET A 158 8.50 2.45 0.49
C MET A 158 7.98 2.45 1.93
N GLN A 159 8.50 3.32 2.80
CA GLN A 159 7.96 3.46 4.16
C GLN A 159 6.60 4.17 4.13
N LYS A 160 6.42 5.19 3.28
CA LYS A 160 5.10 5.81 3.02
C LYS A 160 4.09 4.77 2.51
N TYR A 161 4.48 3.91 1.57
CA TYR A 161 3.64 2.82 1.05
C TYR A 161 3.14 1.91 2.18
N ILE A 162 4.01 1.55 3.14
CA ILE A 162 3.66 0.71 4.28
C ILE A 162 2.73 1.46 5.25
N ALA A 163 3.04 2.71 5.60
CA ALA A 163 2.26 3.52 6.53
C ALA A 163 0.82 3.77 6.03
N LEU A 164 0.63 3.82 4.71
CA LEU A 164 -0.68 3.97 4.08
C LEU A 164 -1.46 2.66 3.98
N PHE A 165 -0.86 1.49 4.22
CA PHE A 165 -1.60 0.23 4.18
C PHE A 165 -2.38 0.03 5.49
N PRO A 166 -3.67 -0.36 5.46
CA PRO A 166 -4.55 -0.67 4.33
C PRO A 166 -5.55 0.46 3.99
N TRP A 167 -5.42 1.64 4.61
CA TRP A 167 -6.44 2.70 4.56
C TRP A 167 -6.20 3.74 3.46
N GLY A 168 -4.94 4.00 3.10
CA GLY A 168 -4.50 5.03 2.16
C GLY A 168 -4.21 4.52 0.74
N ALA A 169 -4.88 3.44 0.31
CA ALA A 169 -4.62 2.82 -1.01
C ALA A 169 -4.79 3.80 -2.19
N SER A 170 -5.72 4.77 -2.07
CA SER A 170 -5.91 5.81 -3.07
C SER A 170 -4.67 6.72 -3.21
N GLU A 171 -4.07 7.10 -2.09
CA GLU A 171 -2.85 7.93 -2.05
C GLU A 171 -1.64 7.14 -2.54
N VAL A 172 -1.49 5.88 -2.13
CA VAL A 172 -0.47 4.97 -2.69
C VAL A 172 -0.55 4.93 -4.22
N TRP A 173 -1.75 4.86 -4.78
CA TRP A 173 -1.91 4.86 -6.23
C TRP A 173 -1.58 6.22 -6.87
N VAL A 174 -1.84 7.35 -6.19
CA VAL A 174 -1.34 8.68 -6.60
C VAL A 174 0.18 8.66 -6.65
N ASP A 175 0.85 8.24 -5.58
CA ASP A 175 2.30 8.25 -5.53
C ASP A 175 2.94 7.30 -6.55
N LEU A 176 2.41 6.09 -6.75
CA LEU A 176 2.89 5.18 -7.79
C LEU A 176 2.82 5.82 -9.19
N ARG A 177 1.75 6.58 -9.48
CA ARG A 177 1.59 7.28 -10.76
C ARG A 177 2.50 8.48 -10.91
N LYS A 178 2.82 9.18 -9.82
CA LYS A 178 3.82 10.28 -9.77
C LYS A 178 5.19 9.84 -10.30
N TYR A 179 5.52 8.56 -10.12
CA TYR A 179 6.75 7.93 -10.62
C TYR A 179 6.51 6.98 -11.78
N HIS A 180 5.36 7.08 -12.46
CA HIS A 180 4.97 6.23 -13.59
C HIS A 180 5.19 4.73 -13.34
N PHE A 181 4.89 4.25 -12.13
CA PHE A 181 5.10 2.86 -11.72
C PHE A 181 6.54 2.36 -11.94
N ASP A 182 7.54 3.25 -11.87
CA ASP A 182 8.93 2.95 -12.20
C ASP A 182 9.12 2.30 -13.58
N ILE A 183 8.30 2.71 -14.56
CA ILE A 183 8.54 2.36 -15.97
C ILE A 183 9.88 2.96 -16.40
N ALA A 184 10.65 2.18 -17.16
CA ALA A 184 11.89 2.61 -17.78
C ALA A 184 11.60 3.21 -19.16
N TYR A 185 11.77 4.52 -19.29
CA TYR A 185 11.53 5.29 -20.51
C TYR A 185 12.57 6.40 -20.64
N THR A 186 12.59 7.04 -21.81
CA THR A 186 13.38 8.26 -22.08
C THR A 186 12.46 9.44 -22.34
N GLY A 187 12.93 10.67 -22.09
CA GLY A 187 12.10 11.88 -22.21
C GLY A 187 11.23 12.12 -20.98
N ASP A 188 10.09 12.79 -21.18
CA ASP A 188 9.29 13.34 -20.08
C ASP A 188 8.29 12.37 -19.46
N VAL A 189 7.66 11.53 -20.29
CA VAL A 189 6.67 10.52 -19.86
C VAL A 189 6.79 9.25 -20.70
N PRO A 190 6.42 8.08 -20.15
CA PRO A 190 6.42 6.84 -20.91
C PRO A 190 5.28 6.80 -21.94
N SER A 191 5.49 6.08 -23.04
CA SER A 191 4.53 5.91 -24.12
C SER A 191 4.63 4.53 -24.76
N PHE A 192 3.70 4.20 -25.66
CA PHE A 192 3.82 3.01 -26.49
C PHE A 192 5.12 3.05 -27.30
N GLY A 193 5.91 1.98 -27.25
CA GLY A 193 7.25 1.91 -27.84
C GLY A 193 8.37 2.58 -27.03
N ASN A 194 8.04 3.26 -25.91
CA ASN A 194 8.98 3.92 -25.00
C ASN A 194 8.53 3.71 -23.54
N GLY A 195 8.74 2.49 -23.04
CA GLY A 195 8.34 2.07 -21.70
C GLY A 195 7.44 0.84 -21.69
N TRP A 196 6.58 0.68 -22.71
CA TRP A 196 5.78 -0.52 -22.88
C TRP A 196 5.50 -0.84 -24.35
N ASP A 197 5.09 -2.07 -24.62
CA ASP A 197 4.44 -2.51 -25.85
C ASP A 197 3.14 -3.26 -25.54
N LYS A 198 2.49 -3.85 -26.53
CA LYS A 198 1.19 -4.55 -26.35
C LYS A 198 1.22 -5.68 -25.33
N THR A 199 2.38 -6.26 -25.07
CA THR A 199 2.57 -7.50 -24.32
C THR A 199 3.35 -7.31 -23.03
N LEU A 200 4.19 -6.28 -22.93
CA LEU A 200 5.08 -6.09 -21.79
C LEU A 200 5.22 -4.64 -21.37
N ILE A 201 5.49 -4.45 -20.08
CA ILE A 201 5.96 -3.19 -19.51
C ILE A 201 7.44 -3.36 -19.13
N ASN A 202 8.27 -2.45 -19.62
CA ASN A 202 9.65 -2.33 -19.23
C ASN A 202 9.73 -1.54 -17.91
N GLN A 203 9.80 -2.24 -16.77
CA GLN A 203 10.00 -1.59 -15.48
C GLN A 203 11.48 -1.63 -15.09
N LYS A 204 11.90 -0.58 -14.37
CA LYS A 204 13.24 -0.52 -13.78
C LYS A 204 13.46 -1.73 -12.87
N ARG A 205 14.69 -2.25 -12.91
CA ARG A 205 15.14 -3.34 -12.03
C ARG A 205 15.45 -2.81 -10.62
N ASP A 206 15.45 -3.67 -9.61
CA ASP A 206 15.66 -3.23 -8.22
C ASP A 206 17.08 -2.74 -7.94
N ASP A 207 18.06 -3.12 -8.77
CA ASP A 207 19.42 -2.59 -8.77
C ASP A 207 19.56 -1.22 -9.46
N ASP A 208 18.53 -0.76 -10.18
CA ASP A 208 18.48 0.59 -10.72
C ASP A 208 18.41 1.61 -9.58
N ALA A 209 19.38 2.54 -9.55
CA ALA A 209 19.46 3.59 -8.54
C ALA A 209 18.30 4.60 -8.63
N SER A 210 17.69 4.73 -9.80
CA SER A 210 16.56 5.63 -10.07
C SER A 210 15.18 4.98 -9.81
N LYS A 211 15.14 3.71 -9.42
CA LYS A 211 13.88 3.04 -9.07
C LYS A 211 13.43 3.43 -7.68
N VAL A 212 12.19 3.90 -7.56
CA VAL A 212 11.60 4.36 -6.30
C VAL A 212 10.97 3.20 -5.52
N TYR A 213 10.05 2.46 -6.12
CA TYR A 213 9.32 1.36 -5.48
C TYR A 213 10.01 0.02 -5.71
N LYS A 214 11.12 -0.21 -5.00
CA LYS A 214 11.87 -1.46 -5.07
C LYS A 214 11.00 -2.66 -4.65
N GLY A 215 11.04 -3.74 -5.42
CA GLY A 215 10.21 -4.94 -5.23
C GLY A 215 8.78 -4.83 -5.77
N PHE A 216 8.30 -3.65 -6.15
CA PHE A 216 7.03 -3.49 -6.83
C PHE A 216 7.18 -3.73 -8.33
N TYR A 217 6.38 -4.66 -8.85
CA TYR A 217 6.30 -4.93 -10.28
C TYR A 217 4.86 -5.18 -10.70
N LEU A 218 4.47 -4.56 -11.82
CA LEU A 218 3.18 -4.78 -12.45
C LEU A 218 3.12 -6.18 -13.06
N ALA A 219 1.89 -6.69 -13.24
CA ALA A 219 1.67 -8.07 -13.72
C ALA A 219 2.20 -8.38 -15.14
N PRO A 220 2.35 -7.42 -16.08
CA PRO A 220 3.03 -7.64 -17.36
C PRO A 220 4.48 -7.11 -17.37
N ALA A 221 5.13 -6.97 -16.22
CA ALA A 221 6.50 -6.48 -16.14
C ALA A 221 7.50 -7.46 -16.78
N ASN A 222 8.63 -6.95 -17.25
CA ASN A 222 9.77 -7.71 -17.76
C ASN A 222 10.56 -8.50 -16.67
N VAL A 223 9.84 -9.14 -15.74
CA VAL A 223 10.36 -9.97 -14.63
C VAL A 223 9.80 -11.39 -14.71
N GLN A 224 10.59 -12.38 -14.28
CA GLN A 224 10.15 -13.78 -14.22
C GLN A 224 8.88 -13.92 -13.35
N SER A 225 7.95 -14.79 -13.77
CA SER A 225 6.67 -15.04 -13.07
C SER A 225 5.73 -13.83 -12.98
N ARG A 226 6.01 -12.75 -13.72
CA ARG A 226 5.16 -11.56 -13.88
C ARG A 226 4.95 -11.25 -15.36
N ARG A 227 4.82 -12.28 -16.18
CA ARG A 227 4.46 -12.15 -17.60
C ARG A 227 2.96 -12.40 -17.73
N SER A 228 2.22 -11.32 -17.91
CA SER A 228 0.81 -11.28 -18.28
C SER A 228 0.65 -10.26 -19.41
N ALA A 229 -0.56 -10.11 -19.94
CA ALA A 229 -0.91 -8.99 -20.80
C ALA A 229 -2.04 -8.18 -20.15
N TYR A 230 -2.04 -6.87 -20.39
CA TYR A 230 -3.23 -6.08 -20.13
C TYR A 230 -4.28 -6.28 -21.21
N ASN A 231 -5.47 -5.75 -20.98
CA ASN A 231 -6.52 -5.74 -22.00
C ASN A 231 -5.96 -5.12 -23.29
N GLU A 232 -6.27 -5.72 -24.45
CA GLU A 232 -5.78 -5.26 -25.75
C GLU A 232 -6.13 -3.80 -26.03
N LEU A 233 -7.28 -3.33 -25.52
CA LEU A 233 -7.70 -1.95 -25.61
C LEU A 233 -6.76 -0.98 -24.89
N ASN A 234 -6.01 -1.42 -23.89
CA ASN A 234 -5.01 -0.58 -23.21
C ASN A 234 -3.73 -0.38 -24.04
N ASN A 235 -3.54 -1.11 -25.14
CA ASN A 235 -2.29 -1.17 -25.89
C ASN A 235 -1.06 -1.39 -24.99
N GLY A 236 -1.22 -2.18 -23.92
CA GLY A 236 -0.17 -2.49 -22.95
C GLY A 236 0.12 -1.41 -21.89
N SER A 237 -0.55 -0.26 -21.95
CA SER A 237 -0.41 0.79 -20.92
C SER A 237 -1.04 0.35 -19.59
N PRO A 238 -0.42 0.68 -18.43
CA PRO A 238 -1.08 0.57 -17.15
C PRO A 238 -2.21 1.59 -17.00
N CYS A 239 -3.11 1.34 -16.05
CA CYS A 239 -4.16 2.29 -15.70
C CYS A 239 -3.58 3.44 -14.87
N TYR A 240 -3.77 4.65 -15.37
CA TYR A 240 -3.41 5.91 -14.73
C TYR A 240 -4.60 6.65 -14.12
N ARG A 241 -5.83 6.33 -14.53
CA ARG A 241 -7.05 6.94 -13.98
C ARG A 241 -8.24 5.98 -14.07
N LEU A 242 -9.31 6.31 -13.35
CA LEU A 242 -10.58 5.59 -13.43
C LEU A 242 -11.48 6.23 -14.47
N ARG A 243 -12.28 5.40 -15.15
CA ARG A 243 -13.29 5.88 -16.09
C ARG A 243 -14.41 6.61 -15.34
N PRO A 244 -14.98 7.67 -15.94
CA PRO A 244 -16.18 8.27 -15.42
C PRO A 244 -17.35 7.28 -15.49
N ARG A 245 -18.33 7.43 -14.60
CA ARG A 245 -19.42 6.47 -14.48
C ARG A 245 -20.28 6.48 -15.74
N TYR A 246 -20.46 5.31 -16.36
CA TYR A 246 -21.20 5.17 -17.62
C TYR A 246 -22.60 5.76 -17.56
N ASN A 247 -23.41 5.35 -16.57
CA ASN A 247 -24.81 5.76 -16.44
C ASN A 247 -25.03 7.26 -16.15
N SER A 248 -23.98 8.01 -15.80
CA SER A 248 -24.07 9.47 -15.63
C SER A 248 -23.44 10.21 -16.81
N GLU A 249 -22.16 9.99 -17.08
CA GLU A 249 -21.43 10.88 -17.99
C GLU A 249 -21.72 10.60 -19.47
N TYR A 250 -21.93 9.34 -19.86
CA TYR A 250 -22.06 8.98 -21.27
C TYR A 250 -23.45 9.30 -21.83
N MET A 251 -24.46 9.40 -20.96
CA MET A 251 -25.82 9.79 -21.35
C MET A 251 -26.03 11.30 -21.26
N TRP A 252 -25.46 11.95 -20.24
CA TRP A 252 -25.77 13.34 -19.92
C TRP A 252 -24.67 14.33 -20.31
N ASN A 253 -23.43 13.87 -20.52
CA ASN A 253 -22.25 14.74 -20.63
C ASN A 253 -21.24 14.31 -21.70
N LEU A 254 -21.67 13.54 -22.72
CA LEU A 254 -20.78 12.92 -23.70
C LEU A 254 -19.88 13.92 -24.45
N ASN A 255 -20.40 15.10 -24.79
CA ASN A 255 -19.61 16.10 -25.51
C ASN A 255 -18.41 16.60 -24.69
N ASN A 256 -18.57 16.77 -23.38
CA ASN A 256 -17.46 17.15 -22.50
C ASN A 256 -16.49 16.00 -22.27
N LEU A 257 -16.98 14.74 -22.21
CA LEU A 257 -16.10 13.58 -22.19
C LEU A 257 -15.21 13.54 -23.43
N LYS A 258 -15.77 13.73 -24.62
CA LYS A 258 -15.04 13.76 -25.89
C LYS A 258 -13.99 14.87 -25.97
N ALA A 259 -14.20 15.95 -25.22
CA ALA A 259 -13.28 17.09 -25.17
C ALA A 259 -12.06 16.85 -24.27
N LEU A 260 -12.04 15.78 -23.44
CA LEU A 260 -10.93 15.49 -22.54
C LEU A 260 -9.64 15.18 -23.31
N LYS A 261 -8.52 15.61 -22.72
CA LYS A 261 -7.16 15.43 -23.22
C LYS A 261 -6.27 14.78 -22.15
N PRO A 262 -5.18 14.10 -22.56
CA PRO A 262 -4.80 13.78 -23.94
C PRO A 262 -5.68 12.71 -24.60
N ILE A 263 -6.40 11.90 -23.81
CA ILE A 263 -7.28 10.85 -24.30
C ILE A 263 -8.74 11.23 -23.99
N PRO A 264 -9.65 11.19 -24.99
CA PRO A 264 -11.08 11.43 -24.79
C PRO A 264 -11.71 10.47 -23.78
N GLY A 265 -12.67 10.97 -23.00
CA GLY A 265 -13.40 10.21 -21.98
C GLY A 265 -14.18 9.00 -22.50
N ASP A 266 -14.53 8.99 -23.78
CA ASP A 266 -15.23 7.89 -24.45
C ASP A 266 -14.30 6.93 -25.20
N ALA A 267 -13.00 7.21 -25.30
CA ALA A 267 -12.04 6.31 -25.92
C ALA A 267 -11.87 5.02 -25.11
N ASP A 268 -11.53 3.90 -25.78
CA ASP A 268 -11.36 2.56 -25.18
C ASP A 268 -10.17 2.42 -24.22
N ASP A 269 -9.25 3.38 -24.24
CA ASP A 269 -8.06 3.45 -23.41
C ASP A 269 -8.04 4.65 -22.46
N TYR A 270 -9.16 5.31 -22.21
CA TYR A 270 -9.22 6.49 -21.31
C TYR A 270 -8.55 6.26 -19.94
N GLN A 271 -8.68 5.07 -19.36
CA GLN A 271 -8.03 4.68 -18.11
C GLN A 271 -6.50 4.77 -18.16
N CYS A 272 -5.90 4.72 -19.35
CA CYS A 272 -4.46 4.81 -19.59
C CYS A 272 -3.97 6.26 -19.65
N SER A 273 -4.87 7.24 -19.65
CA SER A 273 -4.51 8.65 -19.74
C SER A 273 -3.78 9.12 -18.47
N ILE A 274 -2.54 9.60 -18.62
CA ILE A 274 -1.70 10.06 -17.51
C ILE A 274 -2.31 11.33 -16.88
N PRO A 275 -2.50 11.43 -15.55
CA PRO A 275 -3.06 12.61 -14.90
C PRO A 275 -2.06 13.76 -14.88
N TRP A 276 -2.58 15.00 -14.77
CA TRP A 276 -1.79 16.23 -14.83
C TRP A 276 -0.57 16.30 -13.90
N PHE A 277 -0.69 15.76 -12.68
CA PHE A 277 0.33 15.80 -11.64
C PHE A 277 1.48 14.82 -11.89
N ALA A 278 1.31 13.90 -12.84
CA ALA A 278 2.32 12.95 -13.24
C ALA A 278 3.11 13.42 -14.46
N TYR A 279 2.86 14.63 -14.99
CA TYR A 279 3.75 15.23 -15.98
C TYR A 279 4.81 16.09 -15.28
N PRO A 280 6.07 16.08 -15.75
CA PRO A 280 7.10 16.99 -15.23
C PRO A 280 6.86 18.45 -15.62
N GLY A 281 6.02 18.70 -16.64
CA GLY A 281 5.65 20.03 -17.12
C GLY A 281 4.16 20.10 -17.53
N ASP A 282 3.83 20.99 -18.45
CA ASP A 282 2.45 21.14 -18.95
C ASP A 282 1.95 19.86 -19.60
N MET A 283 0.67 19.55 -19.39
CA MET A 283 0.02 18.44 -20.07
C MET A 283 -0.01 18.65 -21.59
N PRO A 284 0.15 17.57 -22.39
CA PRO A 284 -0.10 17.61 -23.82
C PRO A 284 -1.52 18.09 -24.11
N LYS A 285 -1.65 19.02 -25.07
CA LYS A 285 -2.92 19.60 -25.51
C LYS A 285 -3.59 18.74 -26.59
#